data_AF-A0A1H7ZYJ5-F1
#
_entry.id   AF-A0A1H7ZYJ5-F1
#
_cell.length_a   1.000
_cell.length_b   1.000
_cell.length_c   1.000
_cell.angle_alpha   90.00
_cell.angle_beta   90.00
_cell.angle_gamma   90.00
#
_symmetry.space_group_name_H-M   'P 1'
#
loop_
_entity.id
_entity.type
_entity.pdbx_description
1 polymer ?
#
loop_
_entity_poly.entity_id
_entity_poly.type
_entity_poly.pdbx_seq_one_letter_code
_entity_poly.pdbx_strand_id
1 'polypeptide(L)' 'MKYNIFARHRGKVTLVNTQLTEQDATDQVNVLNLLNDEGEIYYKLPAKVVEIETTNNSVTKH' A
#
# COMPACT_ATOMS: atom_id res chain seq x y z
N MET A 1 1.52 -13.90 -5.65
CA MET A 1 1.69 -12.43 -5.62
C MET A 1 1.93 -12.00 -4.17
N LYS A 2 2.53 -10.84 -3.94
CA LYS A 2 2.72 -10.29 -2.58
C LYS A 2 1.72 -9.18 -2.33
N TYR A 3 1.20 -9.08 -1.11
CA TYR A 3 0.18 -8.11 -0.70
C TYR A 3 0.66 -7.21 0.44
N ASN A 4 0.05 -6.03 0.54
CA ASN A 4 0.24 -5.06 1.60
C ASN A 4 -1.08 -4.83 2.33
N ILE A 5 -1.03 -4.67 3.65
CA ILE A 5 -2.19 -4.33 4.48
C ILE A 5 -2.19 -2.83 4.75
N PHE A 6 -3.37 -2.23 4.68
CA PHE A 6 -3.62 -0.83 4.94
C PHE A 6 -4.71 -0.67 5.99
N ALA A 7 -4.57 0.36 6.81
CA ALA A 7 -5.60 0.82 7.71
C ALA A 7 -6.14 2.17 7.21
N ARG A 8 -7.46 2.28 7.08
CA ARG A 8 -8.15 3.56 6.83
C ARG A 8 -8.94 3.97 8.05
N HIS A 9 -8.66 5.17 8.54
CA HIS A 9 -9.38 5.77 9.66
C HIS A 9 -9.57 7.26 9.39
N ARG A 10 -10.82 7.73 9.40
CA ARG A 10 -11.20 9.14 9.18
C ARG A 10 -10.52 9.77 7.95
N GLY A 11 -10.51 9.04 6.83
CA GLY A 11 -9.93 9.50 5.56
C GLY A 11 -8.41 9.36 5.44
N LYS A 12 -7.69 9.04 6.52
CA LYS A 12 -6.25 8.78 6.50
C LYS A 12 -5.97 7.30 6.24
N VAL A 13 -5.05 7.01 5.33
CA VAL A 13 -4.57 5.65 5.02
C VAL A 13 -3.14 5.48 5.52
N THR A 14 -2.89 4.40 6.25
CA THR A 14 -1.58 4.03 6.76
C THR A 14 -1.22 2.63 6.27
N LEU A 15 0.04 2.44 5.87
CA LEU A 15 0.60 1.13 5.56
C LEU A 15 0.90 0.38 6.86
N VAL A 16 0.33 -0.80 7.03
CA VAL A 16 0.45 -1.60 8.26
C VAL A 16 1.50 -2.69 8.10
N ASN A 17 1.45 -3.42 6.98
CA ASN A 17 2.34 -4.55 6.71
C ASN A 17 2.55 -4.73 5.21
N THR A 18 3.66 -5.37 4.81
CA THR A 18 4.03 -5.58 3.41
C THR A 18 4.50 -6.99 3.14
N GLN A 19 4.54 -7.38 1.86
CA GLN A 19 5.15 -8.62 1.37
C GLN A 19 4.51 -9.92 1.89
N LEU A 20 3.21 -9.88 2.16
CA LEU A 20 2.42 -11.02 2.63
C LEU A 20 1.98 -11.92 1.49
N THR A 21 1.75 -13.20 1.78
CA THR A 21 0.93 -14.03 0.88
C THR A 21 -0.54 -13.59 0.96
N GLU A 22 -1.37 -14.03 0.02
CA GLU A 22 -2.80 -13.73 0.04
C GLU A 22 -3.49 -14.31 1.29
N GLN A 23 -3.10 -15.53 1.67
CA GLN A 23 -3.63 -16.21 2.84
C GLN A 23 -3.27 -15.44 4.11
N ASP A 24 -1.98 -15.12 4.31
CA ASP A 24 -1.54 -14.37 5.50
C ASP A 24 -2.20 -12.99 5.58
N ALA A 25 -2.36 -12.32 4.43
CA ALA A 25 -3.03 -11.02 4.37
C ALA A 25 -4.51 -11.14 4.76
N THR A 26 -5.20 -12.17 4.28
CA THR A 26 -6.60 -12.44 4.63
C THR A 26 -6.75 -12.71 6.12
N ASP A 27 -5.92 -13.60 6.67
CA ASP A 27 -6.00 -13.96 8.08
C ASP A 27 -5.71 -12.76 8.99
N GLN A 28 -4.68 -11.96 8.65
CA GLN A 28 -4.37 -10.75 9.41
C GLN A 28 -5.47 -9.69 9.30
N VAL A 29 -6.02 -9.44 8.12
CA VAL A 29 -7.12 -8.47 7.95
C VAL A 29 -8.33 -8.88 8.78
N ASN A 30 -8.68 -10.17 8.79
CA ASN A 30 -9.79 -10.67 9.59
C ASN A 30 -9.57 -10.43 11.08
N VAL A 31 -8.39 -10.79 11.61
CA VAL A 31 -8.06 -10.58 13.03
C VAL A 31 -8.02 -9.09 13.38
N LEU A 32 -7.40 -8.26 12.54
CA LEU A 32 -7.26 -6.83 12.81
C LEU A 32 -8.60 -6.09 12.74
N ASN A 33 -9.52 -6.49 11.86
CA ASN A 33 -10.86 -5.90 11.82
C ASN A 33 -11.70 -6.26 13.06
N LEU A 34 -11.47 -7.42 13.70
CA LEU A 34 -12.12 -7.73 14.99
C LEU A 34 -11.70 -6.79 16.12
N LEU A 35 -10.54 -6.15 15.98
CA LEU A 35 -9.97 -5.23 16.97
C LEU A 35 -10.19 -3.75 16.60
N ASN A 36 -10.82 -3.47 15.46
CA ASN A 36 -10.93 -2.13 14.92
C ASN A 36 -12.34 -1.56 15.11
N ASP A 37 -12.47 -0.60 16.03
CA ASP A 37 -13.77 -0.03 16.41
C ASP A 37 -14.31 1.00 15.40
N GLU A 38 -13.45 1.80 14.76
CA GLU A 38 -13.86 2.95 13.91
C GLU A 38 -13.09 3.07 12.58
N GLY A 39 -12.57 1.98 12.04
CA GLY A 39 -11.81 2.00 10.78
C GLY A 39 -12.07 0.80 9.88
N GLU A 40 -11.33 0.76 8.78
CA GLU A 40 -11.32 -0.36 7.84
C GLU A 40 -9.89 -0.85 7.65
N ILE A 41 -9.64 -2.14 7.89
CA ILE A 41 -8.40 -2.80 7.49
C ILE A 41 -8.66 -3.58 6.20
N TYR A 42 -7.80 -3.41 5.20
CA TYR A 42 -7.90 -4.11 3.92
C TYR A 42 -6.51 -4.38 3.34
N TYR A 43 -6.40 -5.33 2.41
CA TYR A 43 -5.15 -5.61 1.70
C TYR A 43 -5.24 -5.31 0.20
N LYS A 44 -4.13 -4.91 -0.41
CA LYS A 44 -3.99 -4.69 -1.85
C LYS A 44 -2.63 -5.15 -2.35
N LEU A 45 -2.53 -5.41 -3.66
CA LEU A 45 -1.23 -5.56 -4.32
C LEU A 45 -0.41 -4.26 -4.14
N PRO A 46 0.92 -4.34 -3.98
CA PRO A 46 1.80 -3.19 -3.98
C PRO A 46 1.55 -2.35 -5.24
N ALA A 47 1.48 -1.03 -5.07
CA ALA A 47 1.53 -0.15 -6.23
C ALA A 47 2.82 -0.44 -6.99
N LYS A 48 2.73 -0.58 -8.32
CA LYS A 48 3.95 -0.57 -9.14
C LYS A 48 4.62 0.77 -8.90
N VAL A 49 5.85 0.76 -8.38
CA VAL A 49 6.69 1.94 -8.36
C VAL A 49 6.94 2.27 -9.84
N VAL A 50 6.29 3.32 -10.33
CA VAL A 50 6.65 3.90 -11.63
C VAL A 50 7.85 4.79 -11.33
N GLU A 51 9.05 4.29 -11.60
CA GLU A 51 10.23 5.15 -11.65
C GLU A 51 10.03 6.14 -12.79
N ILE A 52 9.79 7.40 -12.45
CA ILE A 52 9.75 8.48 -13.43
C ILE A 52 11.21 8.85 -13.69
N GLU A 53 11.82 8.25 -14.71
CA GLU A 53 13.10 8.71 -15.23
C GLU A 53 12.92 10.14 -15.75
N THR A 54 13.38 11.12 -14.97
CA THR A 54 13.35 12.52 -15.39
C THR A 54 14.56 12.77 -16.29
N THR A 55 14.40 12.63 -17.60
CA THR A 55 15.45 12.98 -18.56
C THR A 55 15.57 14.51 -18.62
N ASN A 56 16.54 15.07 -17.89
CA ASN A 56 16.90 16.49 -18.00
C ASN A 56 17.61 16.74 -19.34
N ASN A 57 16.83 16.98 -20.40
CA ASN A 57 17.36 17.41 -21.69
C ASN A 57 17.69 18.91 -21.61
N SER A 58 18.89 19.24 -21.12
CA SER A 58 19.47 20.57 -21.18
C SER A 58 19.71 20.95 -22.65
N VAL A 59 18.83 21.77 -23.21
CA VAL A 59 19.01 22.37 -24.54
C VAL A 59 20.12 23.43 -24.45
N THR A 60 21.30 23.09 -24.98
CA THR A 60 22.36 24.07 -25.25
C THR A 60 21.89 25.00 -26.37
N LYS A 61 21.65 26.29 -26.07
CA LYS A 61 21.47 27.31 -27.10
C LYS A 61 22.85 27.77 -27.60
N HIS A 62 23.05 27.67 -28.91
CA HIS A 62 24.17 28.29 -29.64
C HIS A 62 24.04 29.81 -29.69
#